data_AF-A0AAP0X4K8-F1
#
_entry.id   AF-A0AAP0X4K8-F1
#
_cell.length_a   1.000
_cell.length_b   1.000
_cell.length_c   1.000
_cell.angle_alpha   90.00
_cell.angle_beta   90.00
_cell.angle_gamma   90.00
#
_symmetry.space_group_name_H-M   'P 1'
#
loop_
_entity.id
_entity.type
_entity.pdbx_description
1 polymer ?
#
loop_
_entity_poly.entity_id
_entity_poly.type
_entity_poly.pdbx_seq_one_letter_code
_entity_poly.pdbx_strand_id
1 'polypeptide(L)'
;MLLALSKLGDVDGLEKCFREWESGYATYDVRVSNVILESYLNKDLIEEAKLFSENMVKRGAEPNLRTLDLFMNFYLKKCQMDLALKYLETGVSKVNPKKNKWFPNEESVSMFLKYFKKEKDTEGAEKFCEIMKKIGHLDCKIYDSLLLTYKAAGKVEPQMRQRIKEDGIEMSSETEKLLHNVCPQKVGAS
;
A
#
# COMPACT_ATOMS: atom_id res chain seq x y z
N MET A 1 -26.61 -2.27 12.60
CA MET A 1 -26.18 -3.21 13.64
C MET A 1 -24.71 -3.58 13.51
N LEU A 2 -24.28 -4.30 12.46
CA LEU A 2 -22.86 -4.74 12.29
C LEU A 2 -21.84 -3.59 12.37
N LEU A 3 -22.08 -2.48 11.65
CA LEU A 3 -21.21 -1.29 11.73
C LEU A 3 -21.12 -0.69 13.14
N ALA A 4 -22.19 -0.77 13.94
CA ALA A 4 -22.18 -0.26 15.30
C ALA A 4 -21.37 -1.18 16.22
N LEU A 5 -21.56 -2.51 16.11
CA LEU A 5 -20.81 -3.52 16.87
C LEU A 5 -19.32 -3.45 16.57
N SER A 6 -18.96 -3.33 15.29
CA SER A 6 -17.57 -3.13 14.84
C SER A 6 -16.96 -1.85 15.44
N LYS A 7 -17.69 -0.72 15.42
CA LYS A 7 -17.22 0.55 16.03
C LYS A 7 -17.08 0.48 17.56
N LEU A 8 -17.91 -0.34 18.21
CA LEU A 8 -17.83 -0.60 19.66
C LEU A 8 -16.73 -1.63 20.01
N GLY A 9 -16.13 -2.28 19.00
CA GLY A 9 -15.13 -3.32 19.19
C GLY A 9 -15.70 -4.61 19.81
N ASP A 10 -17.03 -4.80 19.73
CA ASP A 10 -17.75 -6.00 20.17
C ASP A 10 -17.68 -7.06 19.06
N VAL A 11 -16.56 -7.79 19.03
CA VAL A 11 -16.30 -8.82 18.01
C VAL A 11 -17.24 -10.00 18.20
N ASP A 12 -17.53 -10.42 19.43
CA ASP A 12 -18.39 -11.56 19.72
C ASP A 12 -19.84 -11.30 19.25
N GLY A 13 -20.37 -10.11 19.55
CA GLY A 13 -21.67 -9.67 19.07
C GLY A 13 -21.69 -9.55 17.54
N LEU A 14 -20.62 -8.99 16.95
CA LEU A 14 -20.48 -8.88 15.50
C LEU A 14 -20.52 -10.25 14.83
N GLU A 15 -19.76 -11.21 15.34
CA GLU A 15 -19.71 -12.59 14.84
C GLU A 15 -21.05 -13.29 14.98
N LYS A 16 -21.74 -13.14 16.11
CA LYS A 16 -23.05 -13.75 16.32
C LYS A 16 -24.06 -13.23 15.28
N CYS A 17 -24.15 -11.91 15.13
CA CYS A 17 -25.03 -11.30 14.13
C CYS A 17 -24.62 -11.67 12.71
N PHE A 18 -23.31 -11.80 12.46
CA PHE A 18 -22.80 -12.21 11.16
C PHE A 18 -23.16 -13.67 10.84
N ARG A 19 -23.01 -14.61 11.79
CA ARG A 19 -23.40 -16.02 11.60
C ARG A 19 -24.89 -16.18 11.35
N GLU A 20 -25.72 -15.42 12.08
CA GLU A 20 -27.17 -15.38 11.83
C GLU A 20 -27.47 -14.90 10.40
N TRP A 21 -26.85 -13.81 9.97
CA TRP A 21 -26.94 -13.34 8.59
C TRP A 21 -26.46 -14.41 7.61
N GLU A 22 -25.24 -14.94 7.79
CA GLU A 22 -24.60 -15.92 6.92
C GLU A 22 -25.45 -17.19 6.73
N SER A 23 -26.17 -17.64 7.76
CA SER A 23 -27.05 -18.81 7.69
C SER A 23 -28.22 -18.64 6.70
N GLY A 24 -28.62 -17.40 6.41
CA GLY A 24 -29.73 -17.08 5.51
C GLY A 24 -29.32 -16.74 4.07
N TYR A 25 -28.02 -16.64 3.76
CA TYR A 25 -27.55 -16.20 2.45
C TYR A 25 -26.50 -17.14 1.84
N ALA A 26 -26.70 -17.49 0.56
CA ALA A 26 -25.80 -18.37 -0.18
C ALA A 26 -24.51 -17.66 -0.64
N THR A 27 -24.55 -16.34 -0.81
CA THR A 27 -23.44 -15.53 -1.32
C THR A 27 -23.12 -14.39 -0.36
N TYR A 28 -21.85 -13.99 -0.34
CA TYR A 28 -21.37 -12.90 0.50
C TYR A 28 -21.58 -11.55 -0.18
N ASP A 29 -22.12 -10.56 0.54
CA ASP A 29 -22.05 -9.16 0.15
C ASP A 29 -20.70 -8.59 0.59
N VAL A 30 -19.89 -8.11 -0.36
CA VAL A 30 -18.54 -7.60 -0.09
C VAL A 30 -18.52 -6.42 0.90
N ARG A 31 -19.60 -5.62 0.96
CA ARG A 31 -19.70 -4.49 1.91
C ARG A 31 -19.87 -4.99 3.33
N VAL A 32 -20.72 -6.00 3.53
CA VAL A 32 -20.90 -6.66 4.83
C VAL A 32 -19.61 -7.37 5.25
N SER A 33 -18.99 -8.10 4.32
CA SER A 33 -17.73 -8.80 4.52
C SER A 33 -16.60 -7.86 4.96
N ASN A 34 -16.50 -6.68 4.35
CA ASN A 34 -15.50 -5.68 4.70
C ASN A 34 -15.65 -5.13 6.12
N VAL A 35 -16.87 -5.08 6.68
CA VAL A 35 -17.09 -4.68 8.09
C VAL A 35 -16.53 -5.72 9.05
N ILE A 36 -16.71 -7.00 8.74
CA ILE A 36 -16.18 -8.11 9.53
C ILE A 36 -14.65 -8.14 9.45
N LEU A 37 -14.10 -8.06 8.24
CA LEU A 37 -12.66 -7.99 8.01
C LEU A 37 -12.02 -6.82 8.75
N GLU A 38 -12.60 -5.63 8.67
CA GLU A 38 -12.10 -4.45 9.38
C GLU A 38 -12.10 -4.65 10.90
N SER A 39 -13.12 -5.32 11.45
CA SER A 39 -13.18 -5.65 12.88
C SER A 39 -12.07 -6.62 13.30
N TYR A 40 -11.84 -7.71 12.56
CA TYR A 40 -10.77 -8.65 12.88
C TYR A 40 -9.39 -7.98 12.79
N LEU A 41 -9.14 -7.22 11.72
CA LEU A 41 -7.86 -6.53 11.53
C LEU A 41 -7.60 -5.47 12.60
N ASN A 42 -8.63 -4.72 13.03
CA ASN A 42 -8.49 -3.74 14.12
C ASN A 42 -8.21 -4.38 15.48
N LYS A 43 -8.47 -5.68 15.63
CA LYS A 43 -8.23 -6.48 16.84
C LYS A 43 -6.99 -7.36 16.73
N ASP A 44 -6.19 -7.17 15.68
CA ASP A 44 -5.00 -7.97 15.39
C ASP A 44 -5.26 -9.46 15.16
N LEU A 45 -6.50 -9.83 14.82
CA LEU A 45 -6.95 -11.18 14.50
C LEU A 45 -6.72 -11.49 13.01
N ILE A 46 -5.44 -11.50 12.61
CA ILE A 46 -5.07 -11.61 11.18
C ILE A 46 -5.38 -12.98 10.58
N GLU A 47 -5.25 -14.06 11.36
CA GLU A 47 -5.50 -15.41 10.85
C GLU A 47 -7.00 -15.63 10.63
N GLU A 48 -7.84 -15.10 11.52
CA GLU A 48 -9.29 -15.05 11.38
C GLU A 48 -9.69 -14.20 10.16
N ALA A 49 -9.06 -13.04 9.97
CA ALA A 49 -9.30 -12.19 8.80
C ALA A 49 -8.94 -12.89 7.48
N LYS A 50 -7.80 -13.61 7.42
CA LYS A 50 -7.40 -14.37 6.23
C LYS A 50 -8.35 -15.52 5.96
N LEU A 51 -8.66 -16.34 6.98
CA LEU A 51 -9.59 -17.46 6.85
C LEU A 51 -10.97 -16.99 6.36
N PHE A 52 -11.46 -15.88 6.91
CA PHE A 52 -12.70 -15.25 6.48
C PHE A 52 -12.61 -14.76 5.02
N SER A 53 -11.52 -14.09 4.65
CA SER A 53 -11.28 -13.64 3.27
C SER A 53 -11.23 -14.80 2.27
N GLU A 54 -10.68 -15.95 2.65
CA GLU A 54 -10.69 -17.15 1.80
C GLU A 54 -12.09 -17.73 1.65
N ASN A 55 -12.86 -17.77 2.73
CA ASN A 55 -14.22 -18.29 2.73
C ASN A 55 -15.17 -17.43 1.88
N MET A 56 -15.06 -16.10 1.93
CA MET A 56 -15.87 -15.23 1.06
C MET A 56 -15.56 -15.49 -0.43
N VAL A 57 -14.29 -15.72 -0.80
CA VAL A 57 -13.89 -16.06 -2.17
C VAL A 57 -14.45 -17.41 -2.60
N LYS A 58 -14.36 -18.43 -1.74
CA LYS A 58 -14.93 -19.76 -2.01
C LYS A 58 -16.45 -19.71 -2.24
N ARG A 59 -17.15 -18.74 -1.63
CA ARG A 59 -18.59 -18.51 -1.83
C ARG A 59 -18.93 -17.46 -2.89
N GLY A 60 -17.96 -17.15 -3.76
CA GLY A 60 -18.18 -16.33 -4.96
C GLY A 60 -18.14 -14.81 -4.75
N ALA A 61 -17.74 -14.32 -3.57
CA ALA A 61 -17.50 -12.91 -3.37
C ALA A 61 -16.05 -12.54 -3.69
N GLU A 62 -15.86 -11.52 -4.51
CA GLU A 62 -14.52 -11.05 -4.86
C GLU A 62 -14.05 -9.93 -3.93
N PRO A 63 -12.84 -10.03 -3.35
CA PRO A 63 -12.19 -8.92 -2.66
C PRO A 63 -12.09 -7.70 -3.57
N ASN A 64 -12.70 -6.60 -3.14
CA ASN A 64 -12.65 -5.33 -3.86
C ASN A 64 -11.50 -4.46 -3.34
N LEU A 65 -11.37 -3.25 -3.88
CA LEU A 65 -10.29 -2.33 -3.51
C LEU A 65 -10.33 -1.94 -2.03
N ARG A 66 -11.53 -1.81 -1.45
CA ARG A 66 -11.68 -1.60 -0.01
C ARG A 66 -11.17 -2.80 0.80
N THR A 67 -11.40 -4.03 0.34
CA THR A 67 -10.84 -5.23 0.97
C THR A 67 -9.31 -5.20 0.96
N LEU A 68 -8.71 -4.84 -0.17
CA LEU A 68 -7.26 -4.77 -0.33
C LEU A 68 -6.64 -3.63 0.50
N ASP A 69 -7.33 -2.48 0.59
CA ASP A 69 -6.96 -1.37 1.47
C ASP A 69 -6.90 -1.78 2.94
N LEU A 70 -7.87 -2.56 3.41
CA LEU A 70 -7.92 -3.01 4.81
C LEU A 70 -6.68 -3.82 5.17
N PHE A 71 -6.32 -4.80 4.34
CA PHE A 71 -5.11 -5.61 4.54
C PHE A 71 -3.83 -4.78 4.38
N MET A 72 -3.72 -3.93 3.34
CA MET A 72 -2.57 -3.05 3.15
C MET A 72 -2.33 -2.19 4.41
N ASN A 73 -3.36 -1.52 4.91
CA ASN A 73 -3.26 -0.66 6.10
C ASN A 73 -2.89 -1.45 7.36
N PHE A 74 -3.43 -2.66 7.51
CA PHE A 74 -3.05 -3.55 8.60
C PHE A 74 -1.55 -3.86 8.57
N TYR A 75 -1.04 -4.31 7.42
CA TYR A 75 0.37 -4.67 7.27
C TYR A 75 1.31 -3.47 7.38
N LEU A 76 0.88 -2.29 6.93
CA LEU A 76 1.59 -1.03 7.17
C LEU A 76 1.78 -0.77 8.67
N LYS A 77 0.69 -0.87 9.46
CA LYS A 77 0.73 -0.68 10.92
C LYS A 77 1.59 -1.73 11.63
N LYS A 78 1.72 -2.93 11.06
CA LYS A 78 2.59 -4.00 11.57
C LYS A 78 4.02 -3.94 11.05
N CYS A 79 4.38 -2.91 10.29
CA CYS A 79 5.69 -2.77 9.66
C CYS A 79 6.06 -3.95 8.72
N GLN A 80 5.08 -4.69 8.20
CA GLN A 80 5.29 -5.82 7.27
C GLN A 80 5.20 -5.34 5.82
N MET A 81 6.22 -4.62 5.33
CA MET A 81 6.15 -3.90 4.05
C MET A 81 6.00 -4.79 2.83
N ASP A 82 6.61 -5.97 2.79
CA ASP A 82 6.47 -6.88 1.63
C ASP A 82 5.01 -7.28 1.40
N LEU A 83 4.28 -7.54 2.49
CA LEU A 83 2.86 -7.84 2.43
C LEU A 83 2.06 -6.59 2.08
N ALA A 84 2.36 -5.44 2.68
CA ALA A 84 1.69 -4.18 2.33
C ALA A 84 1.84 -3.84 0.84
N LEU A 85 3.05 -3.98 0.27
CA LEU A 85 3.32 -3.81 -1.16
C LEU A 85 2.55 -4.80 -2.01
N LYS A 86 2.47 -6.08 -1.61
CA LYS A 86 1.70 -7.11 -2.31
C LYS A 86 0.22 -6.72 -2.42
N TYR A 87 -0.39 -6.25 -1.33
CA TYR A 87 -1.80 -5.81 -1.36
C TYR A 87 -2.00 -4.54 -2.17
N LEU A 88 -1.06 -3.59 -2.09
CA LEU A 88 -1.04 -2.40 -2.94
C LEU A 88 -0.99 -2.78 -4.43
N GLU A 89 -0.04 -3.62 -4.83
CA GLU A 89 0.12 -4.07 -6.22
C GLU A 89 -1.11 -4.84 -6.70
N THR A 90 -1.67 -5.71 -5.85
CA THR A 90 -2.93 -6.40 -6.15
C THR A 90 -4.07 -5.40 -6.35
N GLY A 91 -4.15 -4.35 -5.52
CA GLY A 91 -5.13 -3.27 -5.66
C GLY A 91 -4.99 -2.57 -7.00
N VAL A 92 -3.78 -2.12 -7.33
CA VAL A 92 -3.47 -1.50 -8.61
C VAL A 92 -3.86 -2.37 -9.80
N SER A 93 -3.62 -3.68 -9.73
CA SER A 93 -3.99 -4.62 -10.82
C SER A 93 -5.51 -4.71 -11.06
N LYS A 94 -6.33 -4.37 -10.05
CA LYS A 94 -7.80 -4.34 -10.14
C LYS A 94 -8.36 -2.96 -10.47
N VAL A 95 -7.54 -1.90 -10.46
CA VAL A 95 -7.99 -0.56 -10.80
C VAL A 95 -8.36 -0.53 -12.28
N ASN A 96 -9.57 -0.06 -12.58
CA ASN A 96 -9.93 0.32 -13.94
C ASN A 96 -9.63 1.82 -14.12
N PRO A 97 -8.61 2.21 -14.91
CA PRO A 97 -8.19 3.60 -15.04
C PRO A 97 -9.28 4.54 -15.56
N LYS A 98 -10.29 4.00 -16.27
CA LYS A 98 -11.41 4.79 -16.81
C LYS A 98 -12.56 4.97 -15.82
N LYS A 99 -12.65 4.12 -14.80
CA LYS A 99 -13.81 4.05 -13.89
C LYS A 99 -13.45 4.34 -12.44
N ASN A 100 -12.19 4.17 -12.06
CA ASN A 100 -11.79 4.29 -10.67
C ASN A 100 -10.43 4.97 -10.54
N LYS A 101 -10.38 5.96 -9.65
CA LYS A 101 -9.15 6.70 -9.30
C LYS A 101 -8.60 6.22 -7.96
N TRP A 102 -8.71 4.92 -7.70
CA TRP A 102 -8.26 4.39 -6.42
C TRP A 102 -6.75 4.56 -6.31
N PHE A 103 -6.36 5.05 -5.15
CA PHE A 103 -5.01 5.42 -4.80
C PHE A 103 -4.85 5.29 -3.28
N PRO A 104 -3.73 4.77 -2.75
CA PRO A 104 -3.48 4.78 -1.32
C PRO A 104 -3.58 6.19 -0.74
N ASN A 105 -4.17 6.34 0.43
CA ASN A 105 -4.24 7.67 1.05
C ASN A 105 -2.85 8.21 1.42
N GLU A 106 -2.76 9.52 1.67
CA GLU A 106 -1.49 10.18 1.99
C GLU A 106 -0.79 9.59 3.23
N GLU A 107 -1.56 9.12 4.21
CA GLU A 107 -1.04 8.45 5.40
C GLU A 107 -0.30 7.14 5.03
N SER A 108 -0.91 6.31 4.17
CA SER A 108 -0.33 5.06 3.69
C SER A 108 0.96 5.32 2.91
N VAL A 109 0.93 6.29 1.99
CA VAL A 109 2.11 6.72 1.24
C VAL A 109 3.20 7.19 2.22
N SER A 110 2.86 8.02 3.20
CA SER A 110 3.82 8.50 4.21
C SER A 110 4.44 7.36 5.01
N MET A 111 3.67 6.33 5.36
CA MET A 111 4.18 5.15 6.08
C MET A 111 5.20 4.36 5.25
N PHE A 112 4.89 4.07 3.99
CA PHE A 112 5.84 3.42 3.06
C PHE A 112 7.14 4.22 2.95
N LEU A 113 7.06 5.51 2.62
CA LEU A 113 8.22 6.37 2.43
C LEU A 113 9.09 6.47 3.69
N LYS A 114 8.47 6.63 4.86
CA LYS A 114 9.18 6.67 6.15
C LYS A 114 9.88 5.34 6.45
N TYR A 115 9.21 4.21 6.21
CA TYR A 115 9.79 2.89 6.44
C TYR A 115 11.02 2.66 5.57
N PHE A 116 10.90 2.81 4.24
CA PHE A 116 12.00 2.49 3.34
C PHE A 116 13.24 3.32 3.63
N LYS A 117 13.06 4.61 3.92
CA LYS A 117 14.16 5.49 4.33
C LYS A 117 14.81 5.03 5.63
N LYS A 118 14.02 4.67 6.64
CA LYS A 118 14.50 4.24 7.97
C LYS A 118 15.30 2.95 7.88
N GLU A 119 14.77 1.97 7.15
CA GLU A 119 15.37 0.64 6.98
C GLU A 119 16.41 0.60 5.85
N LYS A 120 16.62 1.73 5.14
CA LYS A 120 17.54 1.84 3.99
C LYS A 120 17.20 0.86 2.87
N ASP A 121 15.92 0.50 2.78
CA ASP A 121 15.41 -0.50 1.85
C ASP A 121 15.18 0.12 0.48
N THR A 122 16.24 0.16 -0.31
CA THR A 122 16.19 0.65 -1.69
C THR A 122 15.32 -0.25 -2.59
N GLU A 123 15.25 -1.56 -2.32
CA GLU A 123 14.49 -2.48 -3.18
C GLU A 123 12.98 -2.26 -3.00
N GLY A 124 12.51 -2.18 -1.75
CA GLY A 124 11.13 -1.83 -1.44
C GLY A 124 10.75 -0.45 -1.94
N ALA A 125 11.64 0.54 -1.78
CA ALA A 125 11.42 1.88 -2.32
C ALA A 125 11.27 1.89 -3.85
N GLU A 126 12.11 1.14 -4.57
CA GLU A 126 12.02 1.02 -6.03
C GLU A 126 10.71 0.34 -6.46
N LYS A 127 10.34 -0.77 -5.82
CA LYS A 127 9.05 -1.44 -6.08
C LYS A 127 7.89 -0.49 -5.86
N PHE A 128 7.91 0.28 -4.78
CA PHE A 128 6.89 1.29 -4.51
C PHE A 128 6.83 2.34 -5.62
N CYS A 129 7.95 2.94 -6.01
CA CYS A 129 8.02 3.92 -7.10
C CYS A 129 7.43 3.38 -8.41
N GLU A 130 7.76 2.14 -8.78
CA GLU A 130 7.24 1.52 -10.00
C GLU A 130 5.72 1.28 -9.94
N ILE A 131 5.17 0.88 -8.78
CA ILE A 131 3.73 0.77 -8.61
C ILE A 131 3.04 2.12 -8.75
N MET A 132 3.60 3.16 -8.13
CA MET A 132 3.08 4.53 -8.17
C MET A 132 3.13 5.13 -9.58
N LYS A 133 4.17 4.81 -10.34
CA LYS A 133 4.30 5.16 -11.76
C LYS A 133 3.20 4.55 -12.62
N LYS A 134 2.92 3.24 -12.45
CA LYS A 134 1.89 2.52 -13.22
C LYS A 134 0.49 3.14 -13.09
N ILE A 135 0.19 3.77 -11.95
CA ILE A 135 -1.09 4.43 -11.69
C ILE A 135 -1.08 5.94 -11.91
N GLY A 136 0.05 6.51 -12.38
CA GLY A 136 0.16 7.94 -12.65
C GLY A 136 0.16 8.82 -11.39
N HIS A 137 0.57 8.26 -10.25
CA HIS A 137 0.67 8.97 -8.97
C HIS A 137 2.12 9.08 -8.47
N LEU A 138 3.11 8.94 -9.37
CA LEU A 138 4.50 9.24 -9.07
C LEU A 138 4.69 10.76 -9.06
N ASP A 139 5.30 11.29 -8.00
CA ASP A 139 5.56 12.71 -7.81
C ASP A 139 6.97 12.98 -7.28
N CYS A 140 7.32 14.26 -7.12
CA CYS A 140 8.62 14.68 -6.59
C CYS A 140 8.87 14.19 -5.16
N LYS A 141 7.84 14.11 -4.30
CA LYS A 141 7.99 13.68 -2.90
C LYS A 141 8.43 12.21 -2.82
N ILE A 142 7.88 11.37 -3.69
CA ILE A 142 8.26 9.95 -3.78
C ILE A 142 9.70 9.84 -4.27
N TYR A 143 10.09 10.61 -5.29
CA TYR A 143 11.47 10.64 -5.77
C TYR A 143 12.46 11.15 -4.72
N ASP A 144 12.14 12.22 -3.99
CA ASP A 144 12.98 12.72 -2.90
C ASP A 144 13.19 11.66 -1.82
N SER A 145 12.12 10.94 -1.46
CA SER A 145 12.21 9.83 -0.52
C SER A 145 13.05 8.67 -1.06
N LEU A 146 12.94 8.34 -2.35
CA LEU A 146 13.78 7.34 -3.00
C LEU A 146 15.26 7.74 -2.91
N LEU A 147 15.60 8.97 -3.31
CA LEU A 147 16.96 9.51 -3.25
C LEU A 147 17.54 9.52 -1.83
N LEU A 148 16.72 9.91 -0.84
CA LEU A 148 17.11 9.85 0.57
C LEU A 148 17.38 8.41 1.02
N THR A 149 16.61 7.45 0.52
CA THR A 149 16.81 6.02 0.82
C THR A 149 18.11 5.50 0.21
N TYR A 150 18.41 5.82 -1.06
CA TYR A 150 19.70 5.52 -1.69
C TYR A 150 20.88 6.10 -0.92
N LYS A 151 20.79 7.39 -0.56
CA LYS A 151 21.80 8.08 0.24
C LYS A 151 22.01 7.40 1.59
N ALA A 152 20.94 7.05 2.30
CA ALA A 152 21.02 6.39 3.60
C ALA A 152 21.63 4.98 3.52
N ALA A 153 21.39 4.29 2.40
CA ALA A 153 21.96 2.98 2.07
C ALA A 153 23.41 3.06 1.54
N GLY A 154 23.93 4.25 1.23
CA GLY A 154 25.23 4.41 0.57
C GLY A 154 25.28 3.86 -0.86
N LYS A 155 24.13 3.74 -1.52
CA LYS A 155 24.01 3.25 -2.90
C LYS A 155 23.95 4.41 -3.89
N VAL A 156 24.41 4.14 -5.11
CA VAL A 156 24.39 5.08 -6.23
C VAL A 156 23.53 4.53 -7.36
N GLU A 157 22.88 5.42 -8.10
CA GLU A 157 22.14 5.13 -9.33
C GLU A 157 22.51 6.17 -10.40
N PRO A 158 23.50 5.87 -11.26
CA PRO A 158 24.01 6.81 -12.26
C PRO A 158 22.97 7.30 -13.27
N GLN A 159 21.89 6.54 -13.50
CA GLN A 159 20.84 6.91 -14.46
C GLN A 159 19.68 7.69 -13.80
N MET A 160 19.74 7.95 -12.49
CA MET A 160 18.65 8.56 -11.74
C MET A 160 18.21 9.91 -12.31
N ARG A 161 19.14 10.75 -12.76
CA ARG A 161 18.83 12.05 -13.38
C ARG A 161 18.05 11.90 -14.68
N GLN A 162 18.43 10.93 -15.50
CA GLN A 162 17.76 10.63 -16.75
C GLN A 162 16.36 10.08 -16.47
N ARG A 163 16.24 9.15 -15.52
CA ARG A 163 14.97 8.54 -15.11
C ARG A 163 13.95 9.57 -14.62
N ILE A 164 14.35 10.49 -13.72
CA ILE A 164 13.48 11.57 -13.22
C ILE A 164 12.93 12.43 -14.37
N LYS A 165 13.79 12.74 -15.35
CA LYS A 165 13.42 13.52 -16.53
C LYS A 165 12.47 12.75 -17.45
N GLU A 166 12.74 11.47 -17.70
CA GLU A 166 11.88 10.59 -18.52
C GLU A 166 10.50 10.39 -17.89
N ASP A 167 10.43 10.38 -16.57
CA ASP A 167 9.17 10.32 -15.82
C ASP A 167 8.44 11.67 -15.73
N GLY A 168 8.99 12.74 -16.32
CA GLY A 168 8.37 14.06 -16.36
C GLY A 168 8.31 14.77 -15.01
N ILE A 169 9.15 14.38 -14.05
CA ILE A 169 9.15 14.94 -12.70
C ILE A 169 10.07 16.16 -12.66
N GLU A 170 9.52 17.29 -12.21
CA GLU A 170 10.30 18.51 -12.01
C GLU A 170 11.26 18.33 -10.82
N MET A 171 12.55 18.55 -11.05
CA MET A 171 13.56 18.48 -9.99
C MET A 171 13.43 19.70 -9.08
N SER A 172 13.13 19.47 -7.80
CA SER A 172 13.18 20.54 -6.81
C SER A 172 14.64 20.86 -6.42
N SER A 173 14.84 21.99 -5.73
CA SER A 173 16.15 22.36 -5.19
C SER A 173 16.69 21.31 -4.20
N GLU A 174 15.79 20.65 -3.47
CA GLU A 174 16.07 19.54 -2.57
C GLU A 174 16.49 18.28 -3.35
N THR A 175 15.75 17.92 -4.40
CA THR A 175 16.04 16.78 -5.28
C THR A 175 17.45 16.90 -5.87
N GLU A 176 17.82 18.09 -6.33
CA GLU A 176 19.12 18.33 -6.97
C GLU A 176 20.31 18.18 -6.00
N LYS A 177 20.16 18.65 -4.75
CA LYS A 177 21.16 18.45 -3.68
C LYS A 177 21.32 16.97 -3.33
N LEU A 178 20.23 16.20 -3.32
CA LEU A 178 20.26 14.77 -3.04
C LEU A 178 20.94 13.99 -4.17
N LEU A 179 20.67 14.38 -5.42
CA LEU A 179 21.24 13.76 -6.61
C LEU A 179 22.76 13.82 -6.68
N HIS A 180 23.43 14.83 -6.11
CA HIS A 180 24.90 14.86 -6.07
C HIS A 180 25.49 13.64 -5.33
N ASN A 181 24.78 13.11 -4.32
CA ASN A 181 25.25 11.96 -3.55
C ASN A 181 24.91 10.62 -4.22
N VAL A 182 23.74 10.54 -4.87
CA VAL A 182 23.23 9.31 -5.48
C VAL A 182 23.72 9.12 -6.91
N CYS A 183 23.94 10.21 -7.63
CA CYS A 183 24.37 10.25 -9.03
C CYS A 183 25.55 11.23 -9.16
N PRO A 184 26.75 10.88 -8.65
CA PRO A 184 27.92 11.73 -8.79
C PRO A 184 28.23 11.91 -10.28
N GLN A 185 28.33 13.17 -10.71
CA GLN A 185 28.78 13.47 -12.07
C GLN A 185 30.24 13.00 -12.18
N LYS A 186 30.57 12.25 -13.25
CA LYS A 186 31.97 12.02 -13.58
C LYS A 186 32.61 13.39 -13.79
N VAL A 187 33.47 13.81 -12.86
CA VAL A 187 34.40 14.91 -13.11
C VAL A 187 35.19 14.48 -14.34
N GLY A 188 35.04 15.22 -15.43
CA GLY A 188 35.77 14.94 -16.67
C GLY A 188 37.25 14.81 -16.34
N ALA A 189 37.84 13.67 -16.68
CA ALA A 189 39.28 13.58 -16.80
C ALA A 189 39.65 14.45 -18.01
N SER A 190 40.17 15.65 -17.71
CA SER A 190 40.85 16.53 -18.65
C SER A 190 42.07 15.86 -19.25
#